data_AF-A0A9E5A9R4-F1
#
_entry.id   AF-A0A9E5A9R4-F1
#
_cell.length_a   1.000
_cell.length_b   1.000
_cell.length_c   1.000
_cell.angle_alpha   90.00
_cell.angle_beta   90.00
_cell.angle_gamma   90.00
#
_symmetry.space_group_name_H-M   'P 1'
#
loop_
_entity.id
_entity.type
_entity.pdbx_description
1 polymer ?
#
loop_
_entity_poly.entity_id
_entity_poly.type
_entity_poly.pdbx_seq_one_letter_code
_entity_poly.pdbx_strand_id
1 'polypeptide(L)'
;MSHIEEIPCIEVLSSVVFIIEGVAEESQNPQAIASHLNTCSACQAEVDHEQAMHMLVQDVLRRSCDEKAPEELHRSIHEELLRQATGGTGVTEVVTQFSMTEISIEIDEFGNVERREIQIEQTHVQHFVDEEE
;
A
#
# COMPACT_ATOMS: atom_id res chain seq x y z
N MET A 1 9.51 15.48 39.43
CA MET A 1 10.11 14.19 39.04
C MET A 1 9.07 13.15 39.37
N SER A 2 8.36 12.66 38.36
CA SER A 2 7.30 11.66 38.51
C SER A 2 7.90 10.39 39.08
N HIS A 3 7.41 9.97 40.24
CA HIS A 3 7.78 8.72 40.88
C HIS A 3 7.17 7.60 40.01
N ILE A 4 7.99 6.84 39.31
CA ILE A 4 7.52 5.63 38.62
C ILE A 4 7.30 4.61 39.72
N GLU A 5 6.05 4.24 39.95
CA GLU A 5 5.69 3.18 40.89
C GLU A 5 6.14 1.84 40.30
N GLU A 6 6.98 1.10 41.04
CA GLU A 6 7.37 -0.25 40.67
C GLU A 6 6.18 -1.19 40.87
N ILE A 7 5.53 -1.57 39.77
CA ILE A 7 4.43 -2.53 39.78
C ILE A 7 4.95 -3.98 39.79
N PRO A 8 4.27 -4.91 40.48
CA PRO A 8 4.68 -6.31 40.53
C PRO A 8 4.41 -7.02 39.20
N CYS A 9 5.20 -8.06 38.89
CA CYS A 9 5.07 -8.83 37.65
C CYS A 9 3.64 -9.35 37.40
N ILE A 10 2.92 -9.72 38.46
CA ILE A 10 1.55 -10.23 38.36
C ILE A 10 0.59 -9.20 37.72
N GLU A 11 0.76 -7.91 38.00
CA GLU A 11 -0.07 -6.85 37.43
C GLU A 11 0.25 -6.63 35.95
N VAL A 12 1.53 -6.72 35.59
CA VAL A 12 1.98 -6.67 34.18
C VAL A 12 1.42 -7.83 33.38
N LEU A 13 1.56 -9.06 33.90
CA LEU A 13 1.06 -10.26 33.24
C LEU A 13 -0.48 -10.29 33.18
N SER A 14 -1.18 -9.70 34.15
CA SER A 14 -2.64 -9.55 34.09
C SER A 14 -3.10 -8.61 32.97
N SER A 15 -2.22 -7.72 32.50
CA SER A 15 -2.47 -6.78 31.41
C SER A 15 -2.05 -7.32 30.05
N VAL A 16 -1.63 -8.59 29.94
CA VAL A 16 -1.07 -9.18 28.71
C VAL A 16 -2.03 -9.09 27.52
N VAL A 17 -3.34 -9.22 27.75
CA VAL A 17 -4.36 -9.12 26.68
C VAL A 17 -4.35 -7.73 26.04
N PHE A 18 -4.34 -6.67 26.86
CA PHE A 18 -4.27 -5.29 26.36
C PHE A 18 -2.97 -5.04 25.58
N ILE A 19 -1.87 -5.66 26.00
CA ILE A 19 -0.57 -5.55 25.31
C ILE A 19 -0.63 -6.24 23.95
N ILE A 20 -1.17 -7.46 23.86
CA ILE A 20 -1.28 -8.22 22.61
C ILE A 20 -2.23 -7.55 21.62
N GLU A 21 -3.33 -6.97 22.11
CA GLU A 21 -4.32 -6.27 21.29
C GLU A 21 -3.87 -4.86 20.84
N GLY A 22 -2.68 -4.41 21.27
CA GLY A 22 -2.14 -3.09 20.91
C GLY A 22 -2.84 -1.92 21.60
N VAL A 23 -3.64 -2.19 22.63
CA VAL A 23 -4.40 -1.21 23.42
C VAL A 23 -3.83 -1.04 24.83
N ALA A 24 -2.51 -1.21 24.98
CA ALA A 24 -1.83 -1.09 26.26
C ALA A 24 -2.07 0.26 26.96
N GLU A 25 -2.32 1.33 26.20
CA GLU A 25 -2.67 2.67 26.71
C GLU A 25 -4.01 2.72 27.46
N GLU A 26 -4.90 1.74 27.22
CA GLU A 26 -6.18 1.61 27.95
C GLU A 26 -6.04 0.87 29.28
N SER A 27 -4.84 0.33 29.57
CA SER A 27 -4.55 -0.30 30.85
C SER A 27 -4.54 0.73 31.99
N GLN A 28 -4.67 0.25 33.23
CA GLN A 28 -4.69 1.12 34.41
C GLN A 28 -3.42 1.95 34.58
N ASN A 29 -2.26 1.48 34.11
CA ASN A 29 -0.98 2.16 34.29
C ASN A 29 0.03 1.86 33.17
N PRO A 30 -0.18 2.39 31.95
CA PRO A 30 0.61 2.03 30.76
C PRO A 30 2.10 2.38 30.91
N GLN A 31 2.40 3.50 31.55
CA GLN A 31 3.79 3.95 31.74
C GLN A 31 4.56 3.03 32.70
N ALA A 32 3.92 2.56 33.77
CA ALA A 32 4.54 1.64 34.72
C ALA A 32 4.76 0.26 34.08
N ILE A 33 3.81 -0.23 33.28
CA ILE A 33 3.92 -1.47 32.50
C ILE A 33 5.07 -1.39 31.50
N ALA A 34 5.14 -0.33 30.69
CA ALA A 34 6.23 -0.15 29.74
C ALA A 34 7.59 -0.08 30.45
N SER A 35 7.69 0.65 31.57
CA SER A 35 8.92 0.71 32.36
C SER A 35 9.32 -0.65 32.94
N HIS A 36 8.34 -1.47 33.38
CA HIS A 36 8.61 -2.80 33.91
C HIS A 36 9.08 -3.76 32.82
N LEU A 37 8.44 -3.77 31.64
CA LEU A 37 8.86 -4.62 30.52
C LEU A 37 10.28 -4.30 30.05
N ASN A 38 10.69 -3.04 30.10
CA ASN A 38 12.07 -2.63 29.79
C ASN A 38 13.11 -3.09 30.83
N THR A 39 12.69 -3.40 32.05
CA THR A 39 13.60 -3.76 33.16
C THR A 39 13.53 -5.23 33.55
N CYS A 40 12.42 -5.91 33.28
CA CYS A 40 12.16 -7.30 33.65
C CYS A 40 12.11 -8.21 32.41
N SER A 41 13.20 -8.91 32.15
CA SER A 41 13.31 -9.83 31.00
C SER A 41 12.37 -11.04 31.10
N ALA A 42 11.99 -11.47 32.30
CA ALA A 42 11.04 -12.56 32.49
C ALA A 42 9.64 -12.17 31.97
N CYS A 43 9.14 -11.00 32.37
CA CYS A 43 7.85 -10.50 31.88
C CYS A 43 7.88 -10.25 30.37
N GLN A 44 8.99 -9.75 29.83
CA GLN A 44 9.14 -9.58 28.39
C GLN A 44 9.06 -10.93 27.65
N ALA A 45 9.76 -11.96 28.14
CA ALA A 45 9.75 -13.29 27.53
C ALA A 45 8.36 -13.94 27.54
N GLU A 46 7.59 -13.75 28.62
CA GLU A 46 6.20 -14.23 28.71
C GLU A 46 5.29 -13.49 27.72
N VAL A 47 5.41 -12.17 27.60
CA VAL A 47 4.64 -11.39 26.61
C VAL A 47 4.98 -11.81 25.18
N ASP A 48 6.27 -11.98 24.87
CA ASP A 48 6.72 -12.43 23.55
C ASP A 48 6.20 -13.85 23.24
N HIS A 49 6.17 -14.72 24.24
CA HIS A 49 5.61 -16.07 24.11
C HIS A 49 4.12 -16.03 23.80
N GLU A 50 3.34 -15.25 24.56
CA GLU A 50 1.90 -15.11 24.35
C GLU A 50 1.57 -14.45 23.00
N GLN A 51 2.36 -13.47 22.55
CA GLN A 51 2.24 -12.91 21.20
C GLN A 51 2.49 -13.96 20.11
N ALA A 52 3.51 -14.80 20.27
CA ALA A 52 3.79 -15.89 19.33
C ALA A 52 2.65 -16.92 19.30
N MET A 53 2.10 -17.27 20.46
CA MET A 53 0.95 -18.17 20.58
C MET A 53 -0.30 -17.56 19.93
N HIS A 54 -0.57 -16.27 20.14
CA HIS A 54 -1.67 -15.56 19.52
C HIS A 54 -1.57 -15.54 17.99
N MET A 55 -0.38 -15.26 17.44
CA MET A 55 -0.15 -15.31 15.99
C MET A 55 -0.37 -16.71 15.41
N LEU A 56 0.08 -17.76 16.11
CA LEU A 56 -0.14 -19.13 15.68
C LEU A 56 -1.63 -19.46 15.61
N VAL A 57 -2.40 -19.10 16.64
CA VAL A 57 -3.86 -19.29 16.66
C VAL A 57 -4.52 -18.53 15.52
N GLN A 58 -4.14 -17.27 15.29
CA GLN A 58 -4.68 -16.47 14.20
C GLN A 58 -4.40 -17.09 12.82
N ASP A 59 -3.19 -17.60 12.59
CA ASP A 59 -2.83 -18.27 11.34
C ASP A 59 -3.64 -19.56 11.14
N VAL A 60 -3.80 -20.38 12.20
CA VAL A 60 -4.66 -21.58 12.15
C VAL A 60 -6.11 -21.20 11.81
N LEU A 61 -6.65 -20.15 12.43
CA LEU A 61 -8.00 -19.66 12.12
C LEU A 61 -8.10 -19.16 10.68
N ARG A 62 -7.13 -18.39 10.18
CA ARG A 62 -7.11 -17.93 8.78
C ARG A 62 -7.06 -19.07 7.78
N ARG A 63 -6.38 -20.16 8.09
CA ARG A 63 -6.31 -21.35 7.22
C ARG A 63 -7.56 -22.23 7.30
N SER A 64 -8.26 -22.23 8.43
CA SER A 64 -9.43 -23.09 8.65
C SER A 64 -10.76 -22.42 8.35
N CYS A 65 -10.85 -21.10 8.53
CA CYS A 65 -12.02 -20.29 8.22
C CYS A 65 -11.91 -19.73 6.80
N ASP A 66 -12.58 -20.37 5.84
CA ASP A 66 -12.84 -19.81 4.50
C ASP A 66 -14.16 -19.01 4.52
N GLU A 67 -14.27 -18.06 5.45
CA GLU A 67 -15.44 -17.17 5.50
C GLU A 67 -15.34 -16.19 4.33
N LYS A 68 -16.18 -16.42 3.32
CA LYS A 68 -16.24 -15.54 2.15
C LYS A 68 -16.77 -14.18 2.55
N ALA A 69 -16.13 -13.14 2.04
CA ALA A 69 -16.65 -11.79 2.21
C ALA A 69 -18.09 -11.68 1.67
N PRO A 70 -18.95 -10.87 2.31
CA PRO A 70 -20.33 -10.69 1.87
C PRO A 70 -20.41 -10.17 0.44
N GLU A 71 -21.40 -10.63 -0.34
CA GLU A 71 -21.59 -10.19 -1.74
C GLU A 71 -21.81 -8.67 -1.86
N GLU A 72 -22.42 -8.06 -0.84
CA GLU A 72 -22.58 -6.60 -0.73
C GLU A 72 -21.23 -5.88 -0.76
N LEU A 73 -20.21 -6.40 -0.07
CA LEU A 73 -18.88 -5.82 -0.04
C LEU A 73 -18.20 -5.96 -1.41
N HIS A 74 -18.31 -7.13 -2.05
CA HIS A 74 -17.80 -7.33 -3.41
C HIS A 74 -18.41 -6.35 -4.39
N ARG A 75 -19.73 -6.16 -4.34
CA ARG A 75 -20.42 -5.21 -5.21
C ARG A 75 -19.97 -3.77 -4.95
N SER A 76 -19.86 -3.37 -3.67
CA SER A 76 -19.41 -2.02 -3.32
C SER A 76 -17.97 -1.72 -3.77
N ILE A 77 -17.06 -2.69 -3.66
CA ILE A 77 -15.67 -2.56 -4.13
C ILE A 77 -15.65 -2.47 -5.65
N HIS A 78 -16.41 -3.32 -6.35
CA HIS A 78 -16.50 -3.29 -7.80
C HIS A 78 -17.03 -1.95 -8.31
N GLU A 79 -18.10 -1.43 -7.70
CA GLU A 79 -18.65 -0.11 -8.01
C GLU A 79 -17.64 1.02 -7.74
N GLU A 80 -16.91 0.97 -6.62
CA GLU A 80 -15.89 1.97 -6.30
C GLU A 80 -14.72 1.94 -7.29
N LEU A 81 -14.24 0.76 -7.68
CA LEU A 81 -13.19 0.59 -8.68
C LEU A 81 -13.65 1.09 -10.06
N LEU A 82 -14.88 0.78 -10.46
CA LEU A 82 -15.50 1.32 -11.67
C LEU A 82 -15.60 2.85 -11.62
N ARG A 83 -15.98 3.41 -10.47
CA ARG A 83 -16.08 4.87 -10.28
C ARG A 83 -14.71 5.53 -10.34
N GLN A 84 -13.67 4.90 -9.80
CA GLN A 84 -12.29 5.37 -9.93
C GLN A 84 -11.83 5.29 -11.39
N ALA A 85 -12.11 4.18 -12.09
CA ALA A 85 -11.76 3.99 -13.49
C ALA A 85 -12.44 5.00 -14.43
N THR A 86 -13.71 5.34 -14.16
CA THR A 86 -14.49 6.32 -14.94
C THR A 86 -14.22 7.78 -14.53
N GLY A 87 -13.73 8.03 -13.31
CA GLY A 87 -13.44 9.37 -12.78
C GLY A 87 -12.01 9.87 -12.99
N GLY A 88 -11.08 8.99 -13.35
CA GLY A 88 -9.71 9.39 -13.68
C GLY A 88 -8.78 8.18 -13.83
N THR A 89 -8.17 8.06 -15.01
CA THR A 89 -7.02 7.17 -15.26
C THR A 89 -7.29 5.64 -15.20
N GLY A 90 -8.46 5.17 -15.64
CA GLY A 90 -8.76 3.73 -15.79
C GLY A 90 -8.71 3.17 -17.21
N VAL A 91 -8.48 3.99 -18.24
CA VAL A 91 -8.16 3.50 -19.58
C VAL A 91 -6.64 3.57 -19.70
N THR A 92 -5.98 2.43 -19.88
CA THR A 92 -4.57 2.40 -20.30
C THR A 92 -4.49 2.92 -21.73
N GLU A 93 -4.48 4.24 -21.88
CA GLU A 93 -4.29 4.92 -23.16
C GLU A 93 -2.81 4.88 -23.52
N VAL A 94 -2.45 4.08 -24.53
CA VAL A 94 -1.10 4.09 -25.09
C VAL A 94 -1.10 5.04 -26.30
N VAL A 95 -0.49 6.21 -26.11
CA VAL A 95 -0.32 7.21 -27.17
C VAL A 95 1.06 7.05 -27.79
N THR A 96 1.12 6.68 -29.07
CA THR A 96 2.36 6.66 -29.85
C THR A 96 2.43 7.91 -30.71
N GLN A 97 3.46 8.74 -30.50
CA GLN A 97 3.70 9.94 -31.30
C GLN A 97 4.92 9.74 -32.21
N PHE A 98 4.74 10.02 -33.50
CA PHE A 98 5.81 10.05 -34.50
C PHE A 98 5.98 11.48 -34.99
N SER A 99 7.18 12.04 -34.85
CA SER A 99 7.56 13.35 -35.38
C SER A 99 8.82 13.19 -36.23
N MET A 100 8.77 13.72 -37.46
CA MET A 100 9.88 13.68 -38.41
C MET A 100 9.98 15.02 -39.13
N THR A 101 11.19 15.59 -39.15
CA THR A 101 11.50 16.79 -39.93
C THR A 101 12.38 16.40 -41.11
N GLU A 102 11.88 16.57 -42.33
CA GLU A 102 12.65 16.41 -43.56
C GLU A 102 13.21 17.76 -44.00
N ILE A 103 14.54 17.83 -44.18
CA ILE A 103 15.23 19.04 -44.63
C ILE A 103 15.89 18.73 -45.97
N SER A 104 15.39 19.36 -47.03
CA SER A 104 15.94 19.25 -48.39
C SER A 104 16.73 20.50 -48.72
N ILE A 105 17.99 20.31 -49.12
CA ILE A 105 18.90 21.39 -49.53
C ILE A 105 19.31 21.12 -50.98
N GLU A 106 18.88 22.00 -51.87
CA GLU A 106 19.21 21.97 -53.31
C GLU A 106 20.15 23.15 -53.61
N ILE A 107 21.19 22.91 -54.42
CA ILE A 107 22.13 23.96 -54.86
C ILE A 107 21.99 24.08 -56.38
N ASP A 108 21.68 25.29 -56.86
CA ASP A 108 21.56 25.55 -58.30
C ASP A 108 22.93 25.67 -58.99
N GLU A 109 22.95 25.70 -60.32
CA GLU A 109 24.18 25.78 -61.14
C GLU A 109 24.95 27.10 -60.95
N PHE A 110 24.37 28.08 -60.25
CA PHE A 110 24.96 29.37 -59.94
C PHE A 110 25.42 29.47 -58.47
N GLY A 111 25.26 28.39 -57.68
CA GLY A 111 25.70 28.29 -56.29
C GLY A 111 24.73 28.86 -55.26
N ASN A 112 23.49 29.19 -55.64
CA ASN A 112 22.47 29.59 -54.68
C ASN A 112 21.87 28.36 -53.98
N VAL A 113 21.62 28.49 -52.68
CA VAL A 113 21.11 27.40 -51.85
C VAL A 113 19.61 27.58 -51.64
N GLU A 114 18.81 26.63 -52.10
CA GLU A 114 17.39 26.51 -51.77
C GLU A 114 17.18 25.51 -50.64
N ARG A 115 16.57 25.95 -49.54
CA ARG A 115 16.25 25.13 -48.37
C ARG A 115 14.74 24.96 -48.26
N ARG A 116 14.27 23.71 -48.27
CA ARG A 116 12.87 23.36 -47.99
C ARG A 116 12.82 22.48 -46.75
N GLU A 117 11.94 22.82 -45.82
CA GLU A 117 11.75 22.10 -44.56
C GLU A 117 10.30 21.66 -44.48
N ILE A 118 10.09 20.36 -44.28
CA ILE A 118 8.78 19.74 -44.16
C ILE A 118 8.72 19.06 -42.80
N GLN A 119 7.72 19.44 -41.99
CA GLN A 119 7.46 18.84 -40.68
C GLN A 119 6.28 17.88 -40.80
N ILE A 120 6.48 16.65 -40.35
CA ILE A 120 5.47 15.60 -40.35
C ILE A 120 5.24 15.17 -38.90
N GLU A 121 4.01 15.35 -38.44
CA GLU A 121 3.55 14.95 -37.12
C GLU A 121 2.40 13.96 -37.26
N GLN A 122 2.52 12.80 -36.61
CA GLN A 122 1.48 11.76 -36.60
C GLN A 122 1.29 11.24 -35.17
N THR A 123 0.04 11.28 -34.71
CA THR A 123 -0.36 10.74 -33.40
C THR A 123 -1.26 9.54 -33.60
N HIS A 124 -0.91 8.41 -32.98
CA HIS A 124 -1.74 7.21 -32.95
C HIS A 124 -2.13 6.89 -31.52
N VAL A 125 -3.44 6.73 -31.27
CA VAL A 125 -4.02 6.43 -29.96
C VAL A 125 -4.62 5.04 -30.00
N GLN A 126 -4.22 4.18 -29.07
CA GLN A 126 -4.78 2.85 -28.88
C GLN A 126 -5.47 2.76 -27.52
N HIS A 127 -6.70 2.25 -27.54
CA HIS A 127 -7.47 1.97 -26.33
C HIS A 127 -7.51 0.45 -26.11
N PHE A 128 -7.03 -0.01 -24.97
CA PHE A 128 -7.18 -1.39 -24.54
C PHE A 128 -8.42 -1.48 -23.65
N VAL A 129 -9.34 -2.37 -23.99
CA VAL A 129 -10.42 -2.79 -23.10
C VAL A 129 -9.98 -4.15 -22.59
N ASP A 130 -9.80 -4.28 -21.27
CA ASP A 130 -9.54 -5.57 -20.66
C ASP A 130 -10.81 -6.42 -20.82
N GLU A 131 -10.84 -7.27 -21.85
CA GLU A 131 -11.85 -8.33 -21.99
C GLU A 131 -11.46 -9.46 -21.01
N GLU A 132 -12.02 -9.41 -19.80
CA GLU A 132 -11.91 -10.50 -18.82
C GLU A 132 -12.73 -11.72 -19.30
N GLU A 133 -12.06 -12.84 -19.58
CA GLU A 133 -12.64 -14.19 -19.81
C GLU A 133 -12.78 -14.98 -18.50
#